data_AF-A0A1L7CY64-F1
#
_entry.id   AF-A0A1L7CY64-F1
#
_cell.length_a   1.000
_cell.length_b   1.000
_cell.length_c   1.000
_cell.angle_alpha   90.00
_cell.angle_beta   90.00
_cell.angle_gamma   90.00
#
_symmetry.space_group_name_H-M   'P 1'
#
loop_
_entity.id
_entity.type
_entity.pdbx_description
1 polymer ?
#
loop_
_entity_poly.entity_id
_entity_poly.type
_entity_poly.pdbx_seq_one_letter_code
_entity_poly.pdbx_strand_id
1 'polypeptide(L)'
;MDRYDRYSGQDILGRGARAHPRRNPPPAPEVVAEPGLVAEVADDGWVGAVVGFERAPGGEHVRLEDRRGRVRLFPLRPRGFLVDGAEVTLVAPARPAADPRRNRSASGSRRVADLRARVAQPSRIWVEGIHDAAIVERVWGHDLRVEGVVVEHLEGLDNLAARLAEFRPGPGRRVGVLADHLVEGTKEARLTRGLGPHVLVTGHPYVDVWQAVKPAAVGIPAWPEVPRGEDWKTGVCARLGWGDPAEGWPRVRDAVRGFRDLEPALLGAVERLIDFVTEPGA
;
A
#
# COMPACT_ATOMS: atom_id res chain seq x y z
N MET A 1 -22.85 -65.14 71.76
CA MET A 1 -23.99 -65.74 71.04
C MET A 1 -24.30 -64.82 69.87
N ASP A 2 -24.43 -65.41 68.71
CA ASP A 2 -24.34 -64.85 67.36
C ASP A 2 -25.51 -63.91 66.97
N ARG A 3 -25.24 -62.80 66.25
CA ARG A 3 -25.79 -62.49 64.90
C ARG A 3 -25.63 -61.02 64.47
N TYR A 4 -24.95 -60.88 63.33
CA TYR A 4 -25.06 -59.89 62.25
C TYR A 4 -26.28 -58.93 62.28
N ASP A 5 -26.03 -57.62 62.40
CA ASP A 5 -26.96 -56.56 61.97
C ASP A 5 -26.37 -55.86 60.72
N ARG A 6 -27.22 -55.71 59.71
CA ARG A 6 -26.89 -55.41 58.31
C ARG A 6 -27.11 -53.94 57.95
N TYR A 7 -27.22 -53.06 58.94
CA TYR A 7 -27.48 -51.62 58.76
C TYR A 7 -26.39 -50.72 59.37
N SER A 8 -25.12 -51.13 59.30
CA SER A 8 -24.00 -50.19 59.43
C SER A 8 -23.90 -49.35 58.16
N GLY A 9 -24.48 -48.15 58.14
CA GLY A 9 -24.48 -47.33 56.94
C GLY A 9 -25.00 -45.91 57.12
N GLN A 10 -24.19 -45.09 57.80
CA GLN A 10 -24.10 -43.64 57.66
C GLN A 10 -25.30 -42.78 58.09
N ASP A 11 -25.14 -42.32 59.34
CA ASP A 11 -25.56 -41.05 59.88
C ASP A 11 -25.68 -39.92 58.84
N ILE A 12 -26.91 -39.43 58.72
CA ILE A 12 -27.44 -38.40 57.82
C ILE A 12 -27.03 -36.97 58.22
N LEU A 13 -26.17 -36.80 59.22
CA LEU A 13 -25.55 -35.52 59.59
C LEU A 13 -24.13 -35.35 59.03
N GLY A 14 -23.83 -36.01 57.92
CA GLY A 14 -22.62 -35.81 57.14
C GLY A 14 -22.63 -34.52 56.31
N ARG A 15 -21.65 -33.65 56.54
CA ARG A 15 -21.02 -32.63 55.66
C ARG A 15 -21.51 -32.56 54.19
N GLY A 16 -22.78 -32.20 53.99
CA GLY A 16 -23.45 -32.38 52.68
C GLY A 16 -24.71 -31.54 52.45
N ALA A 17 -25.02 -30.58 53.32
CA ALA A 17 -26.02 -29.55 53.03
C ALA A 17 -25.44 -28.58 51.97
N ARG A 18 -25.48 -29.01 50.71
CA ARG A 18 -25.13 -28.20 49.55
C ARG A 18 -26.10 -27.03 49.49
N ALA A 19 -25.63 -25.84 49.87
CA ALA A 19 -26.24 -24.59 49.44
C ALA A 19 -26.50 -24.68 47.94
N HIS A 20 -27.76 -24.52 47.52
CA HIS A 20 -28.12 -24.53 46.11
C HIS A 20 -27.22 -23.54 45.35
N PRO A 21 -26.44 -23.99 44.36
CA PRO A 21 -25.64 -23.08 43.56
C PRO A 21 -26.59 -22.12 42.85
N ARG A 22 -26.40 -20.81 43.05
CA ARG A 22 -27.06 -19.78 42.26
C ARG A 22 -26.88 -20.14 40.79
N ARG A 23 -27.98 -20.56 40.15
CA ARG A 23 -28.01 -20.91 38.73
C ARG A 23 -27.77 -19.60 37.98
N ASN A 24 -26.54 -19.35 37.56
CA ASN A 24 -26.26 -18.20 36.70
C ASN A 24 -27.15 -18.36 35.44
N PRO A 25 -27.97 -17.37 35.09
CA PRO A 25 -28.72 -17.41 33.85
C PRO A 25 -27.75 -17.61 32.68
N PRO A 26 -28.13 -18.36 31.63
CA PRO A 26 -27.33 -18.42 30.42
C PRO A 26 -27.10 -16.99 29.88
N PRO A 27 -25.92 -16.71 29.30
CA PRO A 27 -25.65 -15.41 28.70
C PRO A 27 -26.73 -15.08 27.66
N ALA A 28 -27.16 -13.82 27.62
CA ALA A 28 -28.11 -13.39 26.59
C ALA A 28 -27.45 -13.50 25.20
N PRO A 29 -28.23 -13.79 24.15
CA PRO A 29 -27.70 -13.80 22.79
C PRO A 29 -27.05 -12.45 22.45
N GLU A 30 -25.89 -12.51 21.82
CA GLU A 30 -25.21 -11.33 21.29
C GLU A 30 -25.81 -10.99 19.92
N VAL A 31 -26.13 -9.72 19.71
CA VAL A 31 -26.67 -9.20 18.45
C VAL A 31 -25.77 -8.07 17.96
N VAL A 32 -25.32 -8.18 16.71
CA VAL A 32 -24.53 -7.13 16.08
C VAL A 32 -25.43 -5.92 15.84
N ALA A 33 -25.06 -4.78 16.42
CA ALA A 33 -25.80 -3.53 16.27
C ALA A 33 -25.49 -2.88 14.92
N GLU A 34 -26.07 -3.43 13.86
CA GLU A 34 -25.99 -2.88 12.51
C GLU A 34 -26.75 -1.55 12.39
N PRO A 35 -26.31 -0.60 11.54
CA PRO A 35 -27.05 0.63 11.30
C PRO A 35 -28.50 0.35 10.89
N GLY A 36 -29.45 1.00 11.56
CA GLY A 36 -30.88 0.81 11.34
C GLY A 36 -31.53 -0.30 12.18
N LEU A 37 -30.76 -1.12 12.90
CA LEU A 37 -31.30 -2.08 13.87
C LEU A 37 -32.08 -1.32 14.94
N VAL A 38 -33.34 -1.70 15.18
CA VAL A 38 -34.16 -1.10 16.24
C VAL A 38 -33.98 -1.90 17.52
N ALA A 39 -33.57 -1.22 18.59
CA ALA A 39 -33.42 -1.81 19.91
C ALA A 39 -34.16 -0.97 20.95
N GLU A 40 -34.70 -1.66 21.95
CA GLU A 40 -35.23 -1.08 23.18
C GLU A 40 -34.18 -1.19 24.30
N VAL A 41 -34.06 -0.17 25.14
CA VAL A 41 -33.14 -0.17 26.28
C VAL A 41 -33.87 -0.76 27.49
N ALA A 42 -33.32 -1.82 28.08
CA ALA A 42 -33.98 -2.56 29.16
C ALA A 42 -34.19 -1.73 30.43
N ASP A 43 -33.26 -0.81 30.73
CA ASP A 43 -33.28 -0.02 31.96
C ASP A 43 -34.33 1.11 31.96
N ASP A 44 -34.59 1.74 30.80
CA ASP A 44 -35.42 2.96 30.72
C ASP A 44 -36.51 2.93 29.62
N GLY A 45 -36.61 1.84 28.85
CA GLY A 45 -37.62 1.63 27.82
C GLY A 45 -37.44 2.50 26.57
N TRP A 46 -36.26 3.11 26.37
CA TRP A 46 -35.99 3.89 25.16
C TRP A 46 -35.93 3.00 23.92
N VAL A 47 -36.73 3.30 22.89
CA VAL A 47 -36.73 2.58 21.61
C VAL A 47 -36.15 3.46 20.52
N GLY A 48 -35.13 2.96 19.82
CA GLY A 48 -34.54 3.68 18.68
C GLY A 48 -33.72 2.82 17.74
N ALA A 49 -33.45 3.36 16.56
CA ALA A 49 -32.60 2.74 15.55
C ALA A 49 -31.12 3.07 15.80
N VAL A 50 -30.23 2.10 15.59
CA VAL A 50 -28.78 2.29 15.68
C VAL A 50 -28.32 3.24 14.57
N VAL A 51 -27.75 4.38 14.96
CA VAL A 51 -27.22 5.38 14.01
C VAL A 51 -25.71 5.55 14.11
N GLY A 52 -25.07 4.87 15.07
CA GLY A 52 -23.62 4.87 15.21
C GLY A 52 -23.14 4.47 16.59
N PHE A 53 -21.84 4.64 16.81
CA PHE A 53 -21.16 4.32 18.06
C PHE A 53 -20.25 5.46 18.47
N GLU A 54 -20.04 5.60 19.77
CA GLU A 54 -19.16 6.61 20.35
C GLU A 54 -18.40 6.02 21.54
N ARG A 55 -17.15 6.44 21.73
CA ARG A 55 -16.39 6.11 22.93
C ARG A 55 -16.60 7.21 23.96
N ALA A 56 -17.12 6.84 25.12
CA ALA A 56 -17.31 7.73 26.26
C ALA A 56 -16.66 7.13 27.52
N PRO A 57 -16.52 7.87 28.63
CA PRO A 57 -16.01 7.32 29.88
C PRO A 57 -16.82 6.07 30.28
N GLY A 58 -16.14 4.94 30.49
CA GLY A 58 -16.79 3.66 30.81
C GLY A 58 -16.97 2.69 29.62
N GLY A 59 -16.57 3.07 28.40
CA GLY A 59 -16.45 2.15 27.27
C GLY A 59 -17.18 2.60 26.00
N GLU A 60 -17.49 1.64 25.15
CA GLU A 60 -18.21 1.88 23.90
C GLU A 60 -19.72 2.02 24.14
N HIS A 61 -20.31 3.02 23.49
CA HIS A 61 -21.72 3.36 23.58
C HIS A 61 -22.35 3.30 22.19
N VAL A 62 -23.60 2.85 22.12
CA VAL A 62 -24.43 2.89 20.92
C VAL A 62 -25.28 4.15 20.90
N ARG A 63 -25.42 4.76 19.72
CA ARG A 63 -26.33 5.88 19.47
C ARG A 63 -27.65 5.33 18.93
N LEU A 64 -28.74 5.57 19.66
CA LEU A 64 -30.08 5.18 19.26
C LEU A 64 -30.91 6.43 18.93
N GLU A 65 -31.49 6.48 17.73
CA GLU A 65 -32.39 7.53 17.27
C GLU A 65 -33.85 7.08 17.41
N ASP A 66 -34.67 7.85 18.13
CA ASP A 66 -36.10 7.57 18.27
C ASP A 66 -36.92 7.99 17.03
N ARG A 67 -38.21 7.63 17.01
CA ARG A 67 -39.14 7.99 15.91
C ARG A 67 -39.33 9.50 15.69
N ARG A 68 -38.84 10.34 16.60
CA ARG A 68 -38.92 11.81 16.56
C ARG A 68 -37.57 12.44 16.22
N GLY A 69 -36.57 11.64 15.84
CA GLY A 69 -35.22 12.09 15.47
C GLY A 69 -34.33 12.47 16.66
N ARG A 70 -34.70 12.12 17.90
CA ARG A 70 -33.85 12.36 19.07
C ARG A 70 -32.83 11.25 19.20
N VAL A 71 -31.56 11.60 19.34
CA VAL A 71 -30.45 10.64 19.50
C VAL A 71 -29.96 10.62 20.94
N ARG A 72 -29.84 9.42 21.53
CA ARG A 72 -29.27 9.19 22.86
C ARG A 72 -28.16 8.14 22.82
N LEU A 73 -27.22 8.27 23.75
CA LEU A 73 -26.09 7.36 23.94
C LEU A 73 -26.38 6.36 25.05
N PHE A 74 -26.14 5.07 24.79
CA PHE A 74 -26.31 4.01 25.76
C PHE A 74 -25.06 3.11 25.82
N PRO A 75 -24.54 2.78 27.01
CA PRO A 75 -23.39 1.89 27.13
C PRO A 75 -23.73 0.48 26.65
N LEU A 76 -22.81 -0.18 25.93
CA LEU A 76 -22.96 -1.57 25.52
C LEU A 76 -22.78 -2.51 26.73
N ARG A 77 -23.87 -2.76 27.47
CA ARG A 77 -23.90 -3.64 28.64
C ARG A 77 -24.47 -5.02 28.29
N PRO A 78 -23.97 -6.10 28.94
CA PRO A 78 -24.60 -7.41 28.85
C PRO A 78 -26.08 -7.34 29.23
N ARG A 79 -26.97 -7.90 28.40
CA ARG A 79 -28.44 -7.88 28.58
C ARG A 79 -29.06 -6.47 28.65
N GLY A 80 -28.38 -5.45 28.16
CA GLY A 80 -28.84 -4.06 28.29
C GLY A 80 -29.98 -3.66 27.34
N PHE A 81 -30.35 -4.52 26.39
CA PHE A 81 -31.25 -4.16 25.30
C PHE A 81 -32.26 -5.27 25.01
N LEU A 82 -33.36 -4.91 24.36
CA LEU A 82 -34.32 -5.84 23.78
C LEU A 82 -34.39 -5.62 22.26
N VAL A 83 -34.38 -6.70 21.51
CA VAL A 83 -34.68 -6.73 20.07
C VAL A 83 -35.84 -7.68 19.87
N ASP A 84 -36.91 -7.20 19.24
CA ASP A 84 -38.17 -7.92 19.08
C ASP A 84 -38.74 -8.49 20.40
N GLY A 85 -38.52 -7.78 21.52
CA GLY A 85 -38.95 -8.16 22.86
C GLY A 85 -38.09 -9.21 23.55
N ALA A 86 -36.99 -9.68 22.95
CA ALA A 86 -36.03 -10.59 23.56
C ALA A 86 -34.82 -9.82 24.11
N GLU A 87 -34.41 -10.12 25.36
CA GLU A 87 -33.19 -9.53 25.94
C GLU A 87 -31.93 -10.00 25.18
N VAL A 88 -31.14 -9.03 24.73
CA VAL A 88 -29.91 -9.23 23.96
C VAL A 88 -28.76 -8.40 24.54
N THR A 89 -27.54 -8.81 24.21
CA THR A 89 -26.34 -7.97 24.38
C THR A 89 -25.98 -7.40 23.01
N LEU A 90 -26.08 -6.08 22.85
CA LEU A 90 -25.62 -5.45 21.61
C LEU A 90 -24.09 -5.43 21.57
N VAL A 91 -23.53 -5.83 20.42
CA VAL A 91 -22.09 -5.74 20.14
C VAL A 91 -21.87 -4.82 18.95
N ALA A 92 -20.83 -3.98 19.01
CA ALA A 92 -20.49 -3.11 17.90
C ALA A 92 -20.05 -3.93 16.67
N PRO A 93 -20.38 -3.50 15.45
CA PRO A 93 -19.92 -4.17 14.23
C PRO A 93 -18.39 -4.11 14.15
N ALA A 94 -17.78 -5.20 13.68
CA ALA A 94 -16.34 -5.25 13.46
C ALA A 94 -15.94 -4.13 12.49
N ARG A 95 -15.06 -3.23 12.93
CA ARG A 95 -14.55 -2.16 12.07
C ARG A 95 -13.82 -2.79 10.88
N PRO A 96 -14.13 -2.42 9.61
CA PRO A 96 -13.37 -2.90 8.47
C PRO A 96 -11.89 -2.62 8.69
N ALA A 97 -11.05 -3.65 8.58
CA ALA A 97 -9.60 -3.47 8.64
C ALA A 97 -9.19 -2.45 7.56
N ALA A 98 -8.39 -1.46 7.94
CA ALA A 98 -7.88 -0.49 6.98
C ALA A 98 -7.12 -1.23 5.86
N ASP A 99 -7.47 -0.97 4.61
CA ASP A 99 -6.86 -1.66 3.46
C ASP A 99 -5.33 -1.45 3.48
N PRO A 100 -4.52 -2.51 3.64
CA PRO A 100 -3.07 -2.41 3.69
C PRO A 100 -2.48 -1.79 2.41
N ARG A 101 -3.22 -1.83 1.29
CA ARG A 101 -2.82 -1.22 0.02
C ARG A 101 -2.70 0.30 0.11
N ARG A 102 -3.41 0.97 1.03
CA ARG A 102 -3.28 2.42 1.25
C ARG A 102 -1.94 2.85 1.84
N ASN A 103 -1.16 1.90 2.36
CA ASN A 103 0.15 2.17 2.96
C ASN A 103 1.33 1.88 2.02
N ARG A 104 1.12 1.78 0.70
CA ARG A 104 2.20 1.55 -0.27
C ARG A 104 2.38 2.70 -1.26
N SER A 105 3.62 2.90 -1.73
CA SER A 105 3.95 3.80 -2.85
C SER A 105 3.68 3.11 -4.20
N ALA A 106 3.87 3.84 -5.30
CA ALA A 106 3.75 3.29 -6.65
C ALA A 106 4.87 2.27 -6.97
N SER A 107 6.04 2.37 -6.36
CA SER A 107 7.12 1.37 -6.41
C SER A 107 6.79 0.11 -5.59
N GLY A 108 5.81 0.18 -4.68
CA GLY A 108 5.42 -0.92 -3.79
C GLY A 108 6.05 -0.88 -2.39
N SER A 109 6.92 0.09 -2.12
CA SER A 109 7.51 0.34 -0.80
C SER A 109 6.47 0.86 0.20
N ARG A 110 6.81 0.90 1.50
CA ARG A 110 5.90 1.43 2.53
C ARG A 110 5.84 2.95 2.39
N ARG A 111 4.63 3.47 2.20
CA ARG A 111 4.40 4.92 2.12
C ARG A 111 4.66 5.53 3.50
N VAL A 112 5.48 6.58 3.51
CA VAL A 112 5.73 7.42 4.69
C VAL A 112 4.78 8.60 4.62
N ALA A 113 3.98 8.80 5.68
CA ALA A 113 3.13 9.98 5.83
C ALA A 113 3.95 11.18 6.32
N ASP A 114 3.48 12.39 6.02
CA ASP A 114 4.05 13.66 6.52
C ASP A 114 5.53 13.88 6.18
N LEU A 115 5.90 13.63 4.92
CA LEU A 115 7.25 13.95 4.43
C LEU A 115 7.51 15.46 4.58
N ARG A 116 8.45 15.81 5.45
CA ARG A 116 9.05 17.14 5.46
C ARG A 116 10.03 17.26 4.30
N ALA A 117 10.08 18.42 3.66
CA ALA A 117 11.08 18.69 2.63
C ALA A 117 12.49 18.44 3.20
N ARG A 118 13.22 17.51 2.59
CA ARG A 118 14.62 17.21 2.92
C ARG A 118 15.55 17.96 1.99
N VAL A 119 16.75 18.28 2.48
CA VAL A 119 17.84 18.75 1.61
C VAL A 119 18.22 17.61 0.68
N ALA A 120 18.36 17.92 -0.61
CA ALA A 120 18.80 16.95 -1.59
C ALA A 120 20.18 16.38 -1.20
N GLN A 121 20.32 15.06 -1.26
CA GLN A 121 21.58 14.36 -1.13
C GLN A 121 22.58 14.89 -2.18
N PRO A 122 23.89 14.72 -1.98
CA PRO A 122 24.86 15.04 -3.02
C PRO A 122 24.74 14.15 -4.26
N SER A 123 24.32 12.89 -4.09
CA SER A 123 24.19 11.90 -5.18
C SER A 123 23.05 12.22 -6.16
N ARG A 124 23.16 11.73 -7.40
CA ARG A 124 22.18 11.95 -8.48
C ARG A 124 21.85 10.67 -9.23
N ILE A 125 20.62 10.58 -9.71
CA ILE A 125 20.25 9.69 -10.80
C ILE A 125 20.13 10.53 -12.07
N TRP A 126 20.78 10.08 -13.12
CA TRP A 126 20.74 10.67 -14.44
C TRP A 126 19.99 9.74 -15.38
N VAL A 127 19.10 10.31 -16.17
CA VAL A 127 18.31 9.56 -17.15
C VAL A 127 18.53 10.13 -18.53
N GLU A 128 18.35 9.32 -19.57
CA GLU A 128 18.65 9.73 -20.94
C GLU A 128 17.72 10.84 -21.44
N GLY A 129 16.41 10.65 -21.26
CA GLY A 129 15.37 11.56 -21.73
C GLY A 129 14.37 12.02 -20.68
N ILE A 130 13.50 12.94 -21.10
CA ILE A 130 12.43 13.49 -20.25
C ILE A 130 11.32 12.47 -19.94
N HIS A 131 11.11 11.50 -20.83
CA HIS A 131 10.10 10.45 -20.62
C HIS A 131 10.55 9.48 -19.54
N ASP A 132 11.84 9.15 -19.50
CA ASP A 132 12.47 8.38 -18.43
C ASP A 132 12.30 9.05 -17.09
N ALA A 133 12.66 10.35 -17.02
CA ALA A 133 12.51 11.15 -15.81
C ALA A 133 11.06 11.10 -15.29
N ALA A 134 10.10 11.20 -16.21
CA ALA A 134 8.69 11.19 -15.88
C ALA A 134 8.19 9.80 -15.43
N ILE A 135 8.65 8.69 -16.00
CA ILE A 135 8.33 7.34 -15.50
C ILE A 135 8.98 7.13 -14.13
N VAL A 136 10.24 7.51 -13.96
CA VAL A 136 10.97 7.40 -12.69
C VAL A 136 10.26 8.19 -11.60
N GLU A 137 9.88 9.43 -11.87
CA GLU A 137 9.12 10.28 -10.95
C GLU A 137 7.76 9.65 -10.60
N ARG A 138 7.04 9.12 -11.60
CA ARG A 138 5.69 8.56 -11.38
C ARG A 138 5.70 7.31 -10.50
N VAL A 139 6.71 6.46 -10.64
CA VAL A 139 6.77 5.17 -9.92
C VAL A 139 7.61 5.25 -8.64
N TRP A 140 8.76 5.92 -8.67
CA TRP A 140 9.70 5.99 -7.55
C TRP A 140 9.83 7.39 -6.93
N GLY A 141 9.15 8.41 -7.45
CA GLY A 141 9.31 9.79 -6.95
C GLY A 141 9.00 9.94 -5.46
N HIS A 142 8.10 9.13 -4.90
CA HIS A 142 7.87 9.12 -3.44
C HIS A 142 9.13 8.68 -2.69
N ASP A 143 9.68 7.53 -3.08
CA ASP A 143 10.86 6.89 -2.50
C ASP A 143 12.09 7.79 -2.63
N LEU A 144 12.30 8.37 -3.81
CA LEU A 144 13.42 9.28 -4.08
C LEU A 144 13.36 10.54 -3.21
N ARG A 145 12.16 11.07 -2.92
CA ARG A 145 11.99 12.19 -1.98
C ARG A 145 12.27 11.80 -0.54
N VAL A 146 11.95 10.56 -0.13
CA VAL A 146 12.30 10.05 1.21
C VAL A 146 13.82 10.05 1.38
N GLU A 147 14.53 9.57 0.36
CA GLU A 147 15.99 9.48 0.36
C GLU A 147 16.70 10.80 0.05
N GLY A 148 15.98 11.78 -0.51
CA GLY A 148 16.54 13.05 -0.95
C GLY A 148 17.34 12.95 -2.25
N VAL A 149 17.11 11.92 -3.06
CA VAL A 149 17.80 11.71 -4.35
C VAL A 149 17.10 12.50 -5.45
N VAL A 150 17.88 13.19 -6.26
CA VAL A 150 17.39 14.00 -7.40
C VAL A 150 17.64 13.27 -8.70
N VAL A 151 16.66 13.34 -9.60
CA VAL A 151 16.72 12.84 -10.98
C VAL A 151 16.95 14.01 -11.93
N GLU A 152 17.95 13.91 -12.81
CA GLU A 152 18.25 14.91 -13.85
C GLU A 152 18.32 14.22 -15.21
N HIS A 153 17.94 14.91 -16.30
CA HIS A 153 18.08 14.37 -17.65
C HIS A 153 19.44 14.74 -18.26
N LEU A 154 20.03 13.84 -19.07
CA LEU A 154 21.35 14.01 -19.69
C LEU A 154 21.31 14.50 -21.14
N GLU A 155 20.15 14.43 -21.80
CA GLU A 155 20.02 14.73 -23.24
C GLU A 155 20.91 13.79 -24.09
N GLY A 156 20.92 12.50 -23.75
CA GLY A 156 21.74 11.48 -24.41
C GLY A 156 23.05 11.15 -23.70
N LEU A 157 23.52 9.91 -23.85
CA LEU A 157 24.76 9.44 -23.24
C LEU A 157 26.03 10.10 -23.78
N ASP A 158 25.97 10.75 -24.95
CA ASP A 158 27.12 11.49 -25.50
C ASP A 158 27.58 12.62 -24.57
N ASN A 159 26.69 13.16 -23.73
CA ASN A 159 26.99 14.21 -22.76
C ASN A 159 27.58 13.68 -21.44
N LEU A 160 27.60 12.35 -21.24
CA LEU A 160 27.95 11.74 -19.95
C LEU A 160 29.33 12.15 -19.48
N ALA A 161 30.35 12.10 -20.34
CA ALA A 161 31.73 12.40 -19.95
C ALA A 161 31.89 13.85 -19.48
N ALA A 162 31.29 14.81 -20.19
CA ALA A 162 31.34 16.23 -19.83
C ALA A 162 30.62 16.49 -18.49
N ARG A 163 29.43 15.91 -18.31
CA ARG A 163 28.64 16.04 -17.08
C ARG A 163 29.32 15.40 -15.88
N LEU A 164 29.98 14.26 -16.05
CA LEU A 164 30.78 13.63 -15.00
C LEU A 164 31.99 14.49 -14.62
N ALA A 165 32.66 15.12 -15.58
CA ALA A 165 33.79 16.00 -15.32
C ALA A 165 33.37 17.26 -14.53
N GLU A 166 32.20 17.83 -14.84
CA GLU A 166 31.61 18.95 -14.09
C GLU A 166 31.20 18.50 -12.68
N PHE A 167 30.45 17.40 -12.60
CA PHE A 167 29.89 16.92 -11.36
C PHE A 167 31.02 16.52 -10.42
N ARG A 168 31.99 15.71 -10.84
CA ARG A 168 33.06 15.10 -10.01
C ARG A 168 32.49 14.12 -8.97
N PRO A 169 32.04 12.92 -9.38
CA PRO A 169 31.57 11.88 -8.45
C PRO A 169 32.67 11.47 -7.47
N GLY A 170 32.27 11.13 -6.23
CA GLY A 170 33.18 10.78 -5.15
C GLY A 170 32.48 10.03 -4.01
N PRO A 171 33.21 9.72 -2.92
CA PRO A 171 32.61 9.16 -1.70
C PRO A 171 31.46 10.03 -1.19
N GLY A 172 30.30 9.41 -0.92
CA GLY A 172 29.07 10.12 -0.52
C GLY A 172 28.43 11.01 -1.60
N ARG A 173 28.93 10.98 -2.85
CA ARG A 173 28.42 11.78 -3.96
C ARG A 173 28.50 11.00 -5.27
N ARG A 174 27.60 10.04 -5.41
CA ARG A 174 27.58 9.07 -6.51
C ARG A 174 26.66 9.51 -7.65
N VAL A 175 26.90 8.97 -8.83
CA VAL A 175 26.04 9.15 -10.01
C VAL A 175 25.54 7.79 -10.48
N GLY A 176 24.23 7.59 -10.42
CA GLY A 176 23.56 6.52 -11.13
C GLY A 176 23.11 7.01 -12.50
N VAL A 177 23.28 6.23 -13.57
CA VAL A 177 22.81 6.56 -14.92
C VAL A 177 21.89 5.47 -15.41
N LEU A 178 20.68 5.83 -15.85
CA LEU A 178 19.75 4.97 -16.56
C LEU A 178 19.85 5.28 -18.05
N ALA A 179 20.26 4.29 -18.83
CA ALA A 179 20.39 4.36 -20.27
C ALA A 179 19.31 3.53 -20.99
N ASP A 180 18.83 4.04 -22.12
CA ASP A 180 18.00 3.29 -23.04
C ASP A 180 18.88 2.39 -23.91
N HIS A 181 18.29 1.33 -24.44
CA HIS A 181 18.92 0.40 -25.38
C HIS A 181 20.33 -0.09 -24.98
N LEU A 182 20.58 -0.30 -23.69
CA LEU A 182 21.90 -0.69 -23.18
C LEU A 182 22.16 -2.18 -23.46
N VAL A 183 22.53 -2.49 -24.70
CA VAL A 183 22.84 -3.83 -25.21
C VAL A 183 24.32 -3.94 -25.51
N GLU A 184 24.93 -5.09 -25.22
CA GLU A 184 26.36 -5.30 -25.48
C GLU A 184 26.71 -5.10 -26.98
N GLY A 185 27.84 -4.42 -27.24
CA GLY A 185 28.33 -4.14 -28.59
C GLY A 185 27.82 -2.84 -29.22
N THR A 186 26.79 -2.22 -28.64
CA THR A 186 26.24 -0.91 -29.06
C THR A 186 27.19 0.26 -28.77
N LYS A 187 26.86 1.46 -29.27
CA LYS A 187 27.62 2.69 -29.02
C LYS A 187 27.51 3.06 -27.53
N GLU A 188 26.32 2.95 -27.00
CA GLU A 188 25.91 3.24 -25.62
C GLU A 188 26.73 2.39 -24.64
N ALA A 189 26.86 1.09 -24.91
CA ALA A 189 27.68 0.18 -24.09
C ALA A 189 29.20 0.50 -24.11
N ARG A 190 29.69 1.29 -25.08
CA ARG A 190 31.09 1.74 -25.12
C ARG A 190 31.29 3.00 -24.29
N LEU A 191 30.31 3.92 -24.31
CA LEU A 191 30.34 5.17 -23.55
C LEU A 191 30.30 4.97 -22.03
N THR A 192 29.90 3.78 -21.58
CA THR A 192 29.72 3.44 -20.16
C THR A 192 30.94 2.76 -19.53
N ARG A 193 32.02 2.53 -20.28
CA ARG A 193 33.21 1.84 -19.80
C ARG A 193 34.17 2.80 -19.09
N GLY A 194 34.75 2.34 -17.97
CA GLY A 194 35.85 3.05 -17.29
C GLY A 194 35.45 4.26 -16.45
N LEU A 195 34.19 4.37 -16.01
CA LEU A 195 33.64 5.56 -15.32
C LEU A 195 34.01 5.69 -13.83
N GLY A 196 34.94 4.88 -13.33
CA GLY A 196 35.35 4.86 -11.93
C GLY A 196 34.31 4.26 -10.98
N PRO A 197 34.64 4.10 -9.68
CA PRO A 197 33.80 3.36 -8.73
C PRO A 197 32.57 4.13 -8.22
N HIS A 198 32.50 5.45 -8.46
CA HIS A 198 31.41 6.31 -7.98
C HIS A 198 30.35 6.60 -9.06
N VAL A 199 30.42 5.88 -10.18
CA VAL A 199 29.45 5.94 -11.27
C VAL A 199 28.95 4.54 -11.57
N LEU A 200 27.62 4.36 -11.56
CA LEU A 200 26.99 3.13 -11.99
C LEU A 200 26.09 3.43 -13.18
N VAL A 201 26.31 2.74 -14.29
CA VAL A 201 25.39 2.78 -15.42
C VAL A 201 24.58 1.48 -15.46
N THR A 202 23.26 1.63 -15.49
CA THR A 202 22.32 0.56 -15.78
C THR A 202 21.49 0.96 -16.99
N GLY A 203 20.65 0.06 -17.46
CA GLY A 203 19.76 0.35 -18.55
C GLY A 203 18.82 -0.81 -18.80
N HIS A 204 18.04 -0.67 -19.86
CA HIS A 204 17.11 -1.70 -20.32
C HIS A 204 17.34 -2.01 -21.80
N PRO A 205 16.95 -3.22 -22.26
CA PRO A 205 17.18 -3.65 -23.64
C PRO A 205 16.26 -2.97 -24.66
N TYR A 206 15.29 -2.19 -24.19
CA TYR A 206 14.27 -1.56 -25.03
C TYR A 206 14.84 -0.38 -25.82
N VAL A 207 14.24 -0.12 -26.98
CA VAL A 207 14.63 1.01 -27.86
C VAL A 207 14.33 2.35 -27.19
N ASP A 208 13.26 2.40 -26.40
CA ASP A 208 12.79 3.59 -25.70
C ASP A 208 12.03 3.19 -24.44
N VAL A 209 12.00 4.05 -23.42
CA VAL A 209 11.23 3.83 -22.18
C VAL A 209 9.75 3.52 -22.41
N TRP A 210 9.14 3.97 -23.50
CA TRP A 210 7.76 3.58 -23.84
C TRP A 210 7.62 2.07 -23.90
N GLN A 211 8.55 1.39 -24.56
CA GLN A 211 8.55 -0.06 -24.71
C GLN A 211 8.83 -0.79 -23.38
N ALA A 212 9.35 -0.09 -22.38
CA ALA A 212 9.48 -0.61 -21.02
C ALA A 212 8.15 -0.61 -20.23
N VAL A 213 7.08 -0.01 -20.75
CA VAL A 213 5.73 -0.13 -20.21
C VAL A 213 5.07 -1.37 -20.81
N LYS A 214 4.42 -2.19 -19.97
CA LYS A 214 3.76 -3.41 -20.42
C LYS A 214 2.64 -3.09 -21.43
N PRO A 215 2.54 -3.83 -22.55
CA PRO A 215 1.47 -3.65 -23.53
C PRO A 215 0.06 -3.66 -22.91
N ALA A 216 -0.17 -4.55 -21.95
CA ALA A 216 -1.44 -4.67 -21.25
C ALA A 216 -1.82 -3.40 -20.45
N ALA A 217 -0.85 -2.64 -19.94
CA ALA A 217 -1.11 -1.41 -19.21
C ALA A 217 -1.66 -0.31 -20.14
N VAL A 218 -1.11 -0.21 -21.35
CA VAL A 218 -1.53 0.75 -22.39
C VAL A 218 -2.67 0.22 -23.27
N GLY A 219 -3.16 -0.99 -23.02
CA GLY A 219 -4.31 -1.57 -23.72
C GLY A 219 -4.01 -2.07 -25.13
N ILE A 220 -2.76 -2.43 -25.44
CA ILE A 220 -2.35 -2.98 -26.74
C ILE A 220 -1.91 -4.44 -26.58
N PRO A 221 -2.05 -5.29 -27.62
CA PRO A 221 -1.62 -6.69 -27.55
C PRO A 221 -0.10 -6.83 -27.45
N ALA A 222 0.64 -5.99 -28.16
CA ALA A 222 2.10 -5.90 -28.14
C ALA A 222 2.54 -4.53 -28.66
N TRP A 223 3.75 -4.10 -28.32
CA TRP A 223 4.38 -2.96 -28.99
C TRP A 223 4.62 -3.29 -30.46
N PRO A 224 4.28 -2.39 -31.40
CA PRO A 224 4.51 -2.63 -32.81
C PRO A 224 6.00 -2.68 -33.14
N GLU A 225 6.36 -3.51 -34.11
CA GLU A 225 7.71 -3.51 -34.67
C GLU A 225 7.89 -2.28 -35.57
N VAL A 226 8.92 -1.48 -35.26
CA VAL A 226 9.33 -0.34 -36.07
C VAL A 226 10.65 -0.68 -36.79
N PRO A 227 10.68 -0.64 -38.13
CA PRO A 227 11.89 -0.88 -38.92
C PRO A 227 13.05 0.05 -38.52
N ARG A 228 14.27 -0.45 -38.65
CA ARG A 228 15.46 0.38 -38.48
C ARG A 228 15.47 1.52 -39.50
N GLY A 229 15.83 2.72 -39.04
CA GLY A 229 15.88 3.94 -39.86
C GLY A 229 14.61 4.79 -39.79
N GLU A 230 13.52 4.26 -39.22
CA GLU A 230 12.33 5.02 -38.85
C GLU A 230 12.47 5.49 -37.38
N ASP A 231 12.08 6.73 -37.08
CA ASP A 231 11.99 7.18 -35.69
C ASP A 231 11.01 6.29 -34.93
N TRP A 232 11.48 5.70 -33.83
CA TRP A 232 10.73 4.63 -33.17
C TRP A 232 9.39 5.12 -32.60
N LYS A 233 9.35 6.31 -31.99
CA LYS A 233 8.12 6.87 -31.40
C LYS A 233 7.10 7.23 -32.48
N THR A 234 7.55 7.86 -33.55
CA THR A 234 6.70 8.20 -34.71
C THR A 234 6.13 6.93 -35.34
N GLY A 235 6.96 5.91 -35.53
CA GLY A 235 6.52 4.64 -36.12
C GLY A 235 5.54 3.85 -35.25
N VAL A 236 5.70 3.91 -33.93
CA VAL A 236 4.73 3.36 -32.97
C VAL A 236 3.40 4.09 -33.07
N CYS A 237 3.41 5.42 -33.03
CA CYS A 237 2.18 6.21 -33.06
C CYS A 237 1.42 6.03 -34.38
N ALA A 238 2.13 5.97 -35.51
CA ALA A 238 1.54 5.69 -36.82
C ALA A 238 0.84 4.33 -36.87
N ARG A 239 1.47 3.27 -36.33
CA ARG A 239 0.92 1.90 -36.34
C ARG A 239 -0.24 1.71 -35.38
N LEU A 240 -0.25 2.43 -34.26
CA LEU A 240 -1.32 2.36 -33.27
C LEU A 240 -2.44 3.39 -33.51
N GLY A 241 -2.29 4.28 -34.50
CA GLY A 241 -3.26 5.35 -34.79
C GLY A 241 -3.34 6.37 -33.66
N TRP A 242 -2.21 6.68 -33.03
CA TRP A 242 -2.13 7.58 -31.86
C TRP A 242 -1.85 9.04 -32.20
N GLY A 243 -1.62 9.36 -33.47
CA GLY A 243 -1.21 10.69 -33.91
C GLY A 243 0.30 10.84 -33.88
N ASP A 244 0.78 11.95 -33.34
CA ASP A 244 2.22 12.19 -33.17
C ASP A 244 2.77 11.71 -31.79
N PRO A 245 4.10 11.70 -31.58
CA PRO A 245 4.67 11.32 -30.28
C PRO A 245 4.22 12.18 -29.09
N ALA A 246 3.87 13.46 -29.30
CA ALA A 246 3.39 14.34 -28.23
C ALA A 246 1.96 13.97 -27.79
N GLU A 247 1.13 13.48 -28.72
CA GLU A 247 -0.19 12.92 -28.43
C GLU A 247 -0.13 11.49 -27.87
N GLY A 248 0.87 10.70 -28.31
CA GLY A 248 1.10 9.35 -27.82
C GLY A 248 1.63 9.30 -26.39
N TRP A 249 2.52 10.23 -26.01
CA TRP A 249 3.18 10.20 -24.70
C TRP A 249 2.22 10.19 -23.51
N PRO A 250 1.21 11.08 -23.43
CA PRO A 250 0.23 11.06 -22.34
C PRO A 250 -0.45 9.68 -22.19
N ARG A 251 -0.73 8.97 -23.29
CA ARG A 251 -1.36 7.65 -23.25
C ARG A 251 -0.47 6.63 -22.52
N VAL A 252 0.82 6.63 -22.84
CA VAL A 252 1.82 5.74 -22.22
C VAL A 252 2.03 6.11 -20.76
N ARG A 253 2.28 7.39 -20.49
CA ARG A 253 2.52 7.90 -19.14
C ARG A 253 1.33 7.63 -18.21
N ASP A 254 0.11 7.85 -18.68
CA ASP A 254 -1.09 7.77 -17.85
C ASP A 254 -1.57 6.34 -17.59
N ALA A 255 -1.14 5.39 -18.43
CA ALA A 255 -1.30 3.97 -18.21
C ALA A 255 -0.49 3.45 -17.01
N VAL A 256 0.66 4.06 -16.71
CA VAL A 256 1.51 3.64 -15.59
C VAL A 256 0.91 4.11 -14.26
N ARG A 257 0.39 3.18 -13.47
CA ARG A 257 -0.15 3.42 -12.13
C ARG A 257 0.82 2.98 -11.04
N GLY A 258 1.74 2.08 -11.35
CA GLY A 258 2.85 1.71 -10.48
C GLY A 258 3.77 0.67 -11.11
N PHE A 259 4.65 0.09 -10.29
CA PHE A 259 5.71 -0.81 -10.75
C PHE A 259 5.20 -2.03 -11.54
N ARG A 260 3.96 -2.48 -11.28
CA ARG A 260 3.39 -3.65 -11.96
C ARG A 260 3.15 -3.44 -13.45
N ASP A 261 3.05 -2.18 -13.87
CA ASP A 261 2.79 -1.78 -15.25
C ASP A 261 4.09 -1.68 -16.08
N LEU A 262 5.25 -1.87 -15.43
CA LEU A 262 6.56 -1.79 -16.07
C LEU A 262 7.17 -3.17 -16.25
N GLU A 263 8.02 -3.29 -17.26
CA GLU A 263 8.81 -4.48 -17.54
C GLU A 263 9.91 -4.70 -16.48
N PRO A 264 10.20 -5.95 -16.09
CA PRO A 264 11.18 -6.25 -15.03
C PRO A 264 12.58 -5.69 -15.29
N ALA A 265 12.99 -5.57 -16.55
CA ALA A 265 14.32 -5.06 -16.90
C ALA A 265 14.51 -3.59 -16.46
N LEU A 266 13.51 -2.74 -16.68
CA LEU A 266 13.55 -1.34 -16.22
C LEU A 266 13.45 -1.28 -14.68
N LEU A 267 12.58 -2.06 -14.07
CA LEU A 267 12.43 -2.11 -12.61
C LEU A 267 13.78 -2.42 -11.93
N GLY A 268 14.41 -3.52 -12.33
CA GLY A 268 15.68 -3.93 -11.74
C GLY A 268 16.82 -2.96 -12.04
N ALA A 269 16.80 -2.26 -13.18
CA ALA A 269 17.78 -1.22 -13.49
C ALA A 269 17.66 -0.04 -12.50
N VAL A 270 16.46 0.50 -12.34
CA VAL A 270 16.20 1.64 -11.43
C VAL A 270 16.47 1.26 -9.98
N GLU A 271 16.06 0.07 -9.53
CA GLU A 271 16.32 -0.40 -8.16
C GLU A 271 17.82 -0.45 -7.85
N ARG A 272 18.64 -1.01 -8.76
CA ARG A 272 20.10 -1.00 -8.59
C ARG A 272 20.70 0.40 -8.54
N LEU A 273 20.14 1.35 -9.30
CA LEU A 273 20.59 2.74 -9.23
C LEU A 273 20.26 3.37 -7.89
N ILE A 274 19.03 3.17 -7.40
CA ILE A 274 18.60 3.68 -6.09
C ILE A 274 19.50 3.13 -4.99
N ASP A 275 19.71 1.81 -4.95
CA ASP A 275 20.60 1.19 -3.97
C ASP A 275 22.01 1.78 -4.04
N PHE A 276 22.56 1.96 -5.24
CA PHE A 276 23.89 2.50 -5.44
C PHE A 276 24.05 3.95 -4.96
N VAL A 277 23.07 4.82 -5.23
CA VAL A 277 23.16 6.26 -4.89
C VAL A 277 22.77 6.57 -3.45
N THR A 278 22.06 5.65 -2.78
CA THR A 278 21.63 5.77 -1.39
C THR A 278 22.51 4.99 -0.40
N GLU A 279 23.45 4.18 -0.90
CA GLU A 279 24.40 3.45 -0.05
C GLU A 279 25.16 4.42 0.88
N PRO A 280 25.11 4.20 2.22
CA PRO A 280 25.86 5.01 3.17
C PRO A 280 27.36 4.93 2.88
N GLY A 281 28.03 6.09 2.88
CA GLY A 281 29.41 6.25 2.43
C GLY A 281 30.38 5.15 2.90
N ALA A 282 30.87 4.37 1.93
CA ALA A 282 32.18 3.73 1.98
C ALA A 282 33.27 4.76 1.66
#